data_AF-A0A0C2N090-F1
#
_entry.id   AF-A0A0C2N090-F1
#
_cell.length_a   1.000
_cell.length_b   1.000
_cell.length_c   1.000
_cell.angle_alpha   90.00
_cell.angle_beta   90.00
_cell.angle_gamma   90.00
#
_symmetry.space_group_name_H-M   'P 1'
#
loop_
_entity.id
_entity.type
_entity.pdbx_description
1 polymer ?
#
loop_
_entity_poly.entity_id
_entity_poly.type
_entity_poly.pdbx_seq_one_letter_code
_entity_poly.pdbx_strand_id
1 'polypeptide(L)'
;MEVYWLKQRKSVIWCFLCLFLFQSLAQKQLEIKDTKLRVVVVGDIGVSETISEVKTRVVATIRREHERLPFKLGINLGGNVYPSGSQKGDINSLDEVFSSSFPREIFSFDFLTVLGPVDYKGDLETQFNFHQLEERFHLPAKNYFYGCSFNNKDVMLSDGTSIRFVCIDSTPIYQTGLSKNLILKVTSKEISDQIDILESWLDNSR
;
A
#
# COMPACT_ATOMS: atom_id res chain seq x y z
N MET A 1 -26.07 -49.92 -2.35
CA MET A 1 -26.40 -48.58 -2.90
C MET A 1 -25.99 -47.40 -2.02
N GLU A 2 -25.69 -47.59 -0.73
CA GLU A 2 -25.28 -46.47 0.16
C GLU A 2 -23.85 -45.95 -0.05
N VAL A 3 -22.94 -46.77 -0.60
CA VAL A 3 -21.51 -46.41 -0.71
C VAL A 3 -21.24 -45.30 -1.74
N TYR A 4 -22.10 -45.16 -2.76
CA TYR A 4 -21.95 -44.12 -3.79
C TYR A 4 -22.28 -42.71 -3.29
N TRP A 5 -23.19 -42.59 -2.33
CA TRP A 5 -23.63 -41.30 -1.78
C TRP A 5 -22.57 -40.60 -0.93
N LEU A 6 -21.73 -41.36 -0.22
CA LEU A 6 -20.64 -40.83 0.60
C LEU A 6 -19.49 -40.26 -0.23
N LYS A 7 -19.23 -40.82 -1.42
CA LYS A 7 -18.16 -40.36 -2.31
C LYS A 7 -18.52 -39.04 -3.02
N GLN A 8 -19.80 -38.86 -3.37
CA GLN A 8 -20.30 -37.67 -4.03
C GLN A 8 -20.33 -36.44 -3.09
N ARG A 9 -20.63 -36.63 -1.79
CA ARG A 9 -20.62 -35.55 -0.77
C ARG A 9 -19.24 -34.92 -0.55
N LYS A 10 -18.16 -35.72 -0.57
CA LYS A 10 -16.80 -35.19 -0.35
C LYS A 10 -16.30 -34.32 -1.51
N SER A 11 -16.70 -34.65 -2.74
CA SER A 11 -16.31 -33.90 -3.94
C SER A 11 -16.93 -32.50 -3.98
N VAL A 12 -18.19 -32.38 -3.57
CA VAL A 12 -18.91 -31.09 -3.57
C VAL A 12 -18.31 -30.13 -2.55
N ILE A 13 -17.97 -30.62 -1.34
CA ILE A 13 -17.36 -29.80 -0.27
C ILE A 13 -15.97 -29.29 -0.68
N TRP A 14 -15.17 -30.10 -1.38
CA TRP A 14 -13.87 -29.66 -1.91
C TRP A 14 -14.01 -28.61 -3.02
N CYS A 15 -15.00 -28.73 -3.90
CA CYS A 15 -15.27 -27.68 -4.90
C CYS A 15 -15.69 -26.35 -4.24
N PHE A 16 -16.51 -26.38 -3.19
CA PHE A 16 -16.90 -25.18 -2.45
C PHE A 16 -15.72 -24.56 -1.68
N LEU A 17 -14.84 -25.37 -1.07
CA LEU A 17 -13.62 -24.90 -0.42
C LEU A 17 -12.64 -24.26 -1.41
N CYS A 18 -12.44 -24.87 -2.59
CA CYS A 18 -11.64 -24.26 -3.65
C CYS A 18 -12.26 -22.94 -4.13
N LEU A 19 -13.58 -22.89 -4.37
CA LEU A 19 -14.27 -21.65 -4.76
C LEU A 19 -14.17 -20.55 -3.69
N PHE A 20 -14.21 -20.89 -2.40
CA PHE A 20 -13.98 -19.95 -1.30
C PHE A 20 -12.54 -19.42 -1.27
N LEU A 21 -11.54 -20.29 -1.52
CA LEU A 21 -10.14 -19.89 -1.59
C LEU A 21 -9.84 -18.98 -2.81
N PHE A 22 -10.56 -19.17 -3.93
CA PHE A 22 -10.45 -18.29 -5.10
C PHE A 22 -11.17 -16.95 -4.88
N GLN A 23 -12.28 -16.91 -4.12
CA GLN A 23 -12.96 -15.66 -3.79
C GLN A 23 -12.19 -14.80 -2.77
N SER A 24 -11.35 -15.40 -1.92
CA SER A 24 -10.53 -14.64 -0.95
C SER A 24 -9.31 -13.94 -1.54
N LEU A 25 -9.01 -14.13 -2.83
CA LEU A 25 -8.02 -13.35 -3.59
C LEU A 25 -8.70 -12.33 -4.52
N ALA A 26 -9.91 -11.88 -4.17
CA ALA A 26 -10.57 -10.77 -4.83
C ALA A 26 -9.81 -9.47 -4.50
N GLN A 27 -8.78 -9.22 -5.29
CA GLN A 27 -7.96 -8.04 -5.18
C GLN A 27 -8.78 -6.78 -5.53
N LYS A 28 -8.57 -5.70 -4.77
CA LYS A 28 -9.44 -4.52 -4.73
C LYS A 28 -9.39 -3.74 -6.05
N GLN A 29 -10.46 -3.82 -6.85
CA GLN A 29 -10.62 -2.97 -8.03
C GLN A 29 -11.15 -1.59 -7.60
N LEU A 30 -10.39 -0.54 -7.90
CA LEU A 30 -10.85 0.84 -7.72
C LEU A 30 -11.47 1.34 -9.04
N GLU A 31 -12.79 1.27 -9.13
CA GLU A 31 -13.54 1.85 -10.24
C GLU A 31 -14.06 3.24 -9.85
N ILE A 32 -13.65 4.26 -10.60
CA ILE A 32 -14.02 5.65 -10.36
C ILE A 32 -15.16 6.02 -11.32
N LYS A 33 -16.34 6.30 -10.75
CA LYS A 33 -17.54 6.78 -11.48
C LYS A 33 -17.44 8.26 -11.91
N ASP A 34 -16.24 8.73 -12.22
CA ASP A 34 -15.92 10.10 -12.63
C ASP A 34 -14.87 10.01 -13.74
N THR A 35 -14.82 10.99 -14.65
CA THR A 35 -13.78 11.11 -15.67
C THR A 35 -12.50 11.73 -15.10
N LYS A 36 -12.48 12.03 -13.80
CA LYS A 36 -11.34 12.61 -13.09
C LYS A 36 -11.03 11.82 -11.82
N LEU A 37 -9.76 11.46 -11.67
CA LEU A 37 -9.22 10.98 -10.41
C LEU A 37 -8.65 12.14 -9.60
N ARG A 38 -9.01 12.20 -8.31
CA ARG A 38 -8.51 13.20 -7.37
C ARG A 38 -7.65 12.53 -6.32
N VAL A 39 -6.37 12.90 -6.29
CA VAL A 39 -5.35 12.27 -5.45
C VAL A 39 -4.83 13.29 -4.47
N VAL A 40 -4.67 12.89 -3.20
CA VAL A 40 -3.88 13.63 -2.22
C VAL A 40 -2.48 13.01 -2.15
N VAL A 41 -1.44 13.83 -2.17
CA VAL A 41 -0.05 13.36 -2.06
C VAL A 41 0.58 13.99 -0.82
N VAL A 42 1.12 13.14 0.05
CA VAL A 42 1.81 13.51 1.27
C VAL A 42 3.12 12.74 1.38
N GLY A 43 4.03 13.22 2.22
CA GLY A 43 5.27 12.54 2.56
C GLY A 43 5.76 13.07 3.89
N ASP A 44 6.73 12.39 4.48
CA ASP A 44 7.35 12.79 5.75
C ASP A 44 6.34 12.97 6.89
N ILE A 45 5.31 12.11 6.92
CA ILE A 45 4.23 12.21 7.90
C ILE A 45 4.63 11.69 9.29
N GLY A 46 5.83 11.11 9.45
CA GLY A 46 6.21 10.22 10.55
C GLY A 46 6.32 10.78 11.97
N VAL A 47 5.70 11.92 12.25
CA VAL A 47 5.52 12.48 13.60
C VAL A 47 4.02 12.68 13.85
N SER A 48 3.52 12.51 15.08
CA SER A 48 2.10 12.73 15.35
C SER A 48 1.72 14.22 15.30
N GLU A 49 0.43 14.51 15.11
CA GLU A 49 -0.09 15.88 15.12
C GLU A 49 0.08 16.56 16.49
N THR A 50 0.05 15.80 17.58
CA THR A 50 0.29 16.30 18.95
C THR A 50 1.71 16.84 19.13
N ILE A 51 2.67 16.34 18.35
CA ILE A 51 4.07 16.75 18.37
C ILE A 51 4.37 17.80 17.28
N SER A 52 3.71 17.72 16.11
CA SER A 52 3.99 18.57 14.96
C SER A 52 2.83 19.48 14.59
N GLU A 53 2.96 20.77 14.93
CA GLU A 53 2.02 21.80 14.49
C GLU A 53 1.97 21.94 12.96
N VAL A 54 3.09 21.71 12.28
CA VAL A 54 3.14 21.74 10.81
C VAL A 54 2.23 20.66 10.25
N LYS A 55 2.34 19.43 10.76
CA LYS A 55 1.49 18.33 10.34
C LYS A 55 0.02 18.62 10.63
N THR A 56 -0.28 19.15 11.82
CA THR A 56 -1.66 19.56 12.19
C THR A 56 -2.27 20.50 11.15
N ARG A 57 -1.53 21.53 10.73
CA ARG A 57 -2.01 22.49 9.71
C ARG A 57 -2.18 21.84 8.33
N VAL A 58 -1.27 20.94 7.94
CA VAL A 58 -1.35 20.22 6.66
C VAL A 58 -2.57 19.29 6.64
N VAL A 59 -2.76 18.47 7.66
CA VAL A 59 -3.90 17.55 7.79
C VAL A 59 -5.23 18.32 7.82
N ALA A 60 -5.31 19.42 8.56
CA ALA A 60 -6.50 20.28 8.58
C ALA A 60 -6.81 20.88 7.19
N THR A 61 -5.79 21.24 6.42
CA THR A 61 -5.96 21.74 5.05
C THR A 61 -6.44 20.64 4.10
N ILE A 62 -5.84 19.45 4.19
CA ILE A 62 -6.28 18.27 3.43
C ILE A 62 -7.73 17.94 3.73
N ARG A 63 -8.15 17.97 5.00
CA ARG A 63 -9.54 17.75 5.42
C ARG A 63 -10.49 18.76 4.78
N ARG A 64 -10.16 20.06 4.84
CA ARG A 64 -10.97 21.12 4.24
C ARG A 64 -11.10 20.95 2.72
N GLU A 65 -10.00 20.64 2.03
CA GLU A 65 -10.05 20.41 0.58
C GLU A 65 -10.84 19.14 0.24
N HIS A 66 -10.74 18.10 1.06
CA HIS A 66 -11.51 16.86 0.90
C HIS A 66 -13.02 17.11 1.07
N GLU A 67 -13.43 17.90 2.06
CA GLU A 67 -14.83 18.29 2.27
C GLU A 67 -15.40 19.04 1.07
N ARG A 68 -14.60 19.94 0.47
CA ARG A 68 -15.01 20.71 -0.72
C ARG A 68 -15.04 19.87 -1.98
N LEU A 69 -14.03 19.01 -2.16
CA LEU A 69 -13.85 18.21 -3.36
C LEU A 69 -13.17 16.86 -3.00
N PRO A 70 -13.96 15.80 -2.74
CA PRO A 70 -13.43 14.56 -2.19
C PRO A 70 -12.36 13.90 -3.05
N PHE A 71 -11.20 13.66 -2.43
CA PHE A 71 -10.16 12.74 -2.91
C PHE A 71 -10.68 11.30 -2.98
N LYS A 72 -10.07 10.50 -3.85
CA LYS A 72 -10.40 9.09 -4.08
C LYS A 72 -9.23 8.15 -3.89
N LEU A 73 -8.03 8.71 -3.70
CA LEU A 73 -6.79 7.99 -3.50
C LEU A 73 -5.80 8.91 -2.77
N GLY A 74 -4.97 8.33 -1.92
CA GLY A 74 -3.82 8.98 -1.30
C GLY A 74 -2.52 8.38 -1.82
N ILE A 75 -1.45 9.15 -1.82
CA ILE A 75 -0.08 8.68 -2.03
C ILE A 75 0.76 9.18 -0.86
N ASN A 76 1.46 8.28 -0.20
CA ASN A 76 2.37 8.57 0.88
C ASN A 76 3.81 8.25 0.46
N LEU A 77 4.62 9.28 0.29
CA LEU A 77 5.96 9.23 -0.32
C LEU A 77 7.08 8.73 0.63
N GLY A 78 6.71 8.07 1.72
CA GLY A 78 7.64 7.56 2.72
C GLY A 78 7.96 8.56 3.83
N GLY A 79 8.88 8.21 4.72
CA GLY A 79 9.10 8.97 5.94
C GLY A 79 7.99 8.68 6.96
N ASN A 80 7.68 7.40 7.13
CA ASN A 80 6.48 6.94 7.81
C ASN A 80 6.62 6.99 9.33
N VAL A 81 7.83 6.87 9.88
CA VAL A 81 8.09 7.08 11.32
C VAL A 81 9.44 7.76 11.52
N TYR A 82 9.43 8.90 12.22
CA TYR A 82 10.61 9.66 12.61
C TYR A 82 10.93 9.50 14.12
N PRO A 83 12.20 9.66 14.53
CA PRO A 83 13.37 9.96 13.70
C PRO A 83 14.11 8.75 13.13
N SER A 84 13.71 7.53 13.52
CA SER A 84 14.50 6.32 13.32
C SER A 84 13.69 5.14 12.75
N GLY A 85 12.59 5.39 12.05
CA GLY A 85 11.71 4.33 11.57
C GLY A 85 10.91 3.69 12.71
N SER A 86 10.16 2.65 12.36
CA SER A 86 9.29 1.93 13.31
C SER A 86 10.13 1.05 14.25
N GLN A 87 9.74 1.00 15.53
CA GLN A 87 10.27 -0.03 16.42
C GLN A 87 9.56 -1.36 16.16
N LYS A 88 10.23 -2.48 16.38
CA LYS A 88 9.67 -3.81 16.14
C LYS A 88 8.38 -4.02 16.96
N GLY A 89 7.27 -4.25 16.27
CA GLY A 89 5.94 -4.48 16.87
C GLY A 89 5.24 -3.21 17.35
N ASP A 90 5.82 -2.03 17.14
CA ASP A 90 5.24 -0.75 17.54
C ASP A 90 4.21 -0.25 16.51
N ILE A 91 3.04 -0.89 16.55
CA ILE A 91 1.85 -0.54 15.76
C ILE A 91 1.24 0.79 16.24
N ASN A 92 1.39 1.13 17.53
CA ASN A 92 0.77 2.32 18.12
C ASN A 92 1.36 3.61 17.54
N SER A 93 2.68 3.68 17.37
CA SER A 93 3.31 4.85 16.74
C SER A 93 2.82 5.07 15.31
N LEU A 94 2.62 3.99 14.54
CA LEU A 94 2.05 4.07 13.18
C LEU A 94 0.58 4.50 13.21
N ASP A 95 -0.20 4.03 14.18
CA ASP A 95 -1.60 4.45 14.36
C ASP A 95 -1.72 5.94 14.72
N GLU A 96 -0.88 6.43 15.64
CA GLU A 96 -0.85 7.86 16.01
C GLU A 96 -0.40 8.75 14.85
N VAL A 97 0.55 8.25 14.04
CA VAL A 97 1.05 8.97 12.87
C VAL A 97 0.03 8.94 11.72
N PHE A 98 -0.56 7.80 11.41
CA PHE A 98 -1.36 7.64 10.20
C PHE A 98 -2.85 7.65 10.50
N SER A 99 -3.35 6.64 11.23
CA SER A 99 -4.80 6.44 11.42
C SER A 99 -5.44 7.63 12.13
N SER A 100 -4.78 8.17 13.15
CA SER A 100 -5.28 9.32 13.92
C SER A 100 -5.33 10.60 13.07
N SER A 101 -4.36 10.80 12.18
CA SER A 101 -4.31 11.96 11.28
C SER A 101 -5.22 11.83 10.06
N PHE A 102 -5.37 10.61 9.55
CA PHE A 102 -6.20 10.28 8.42
C PHE A 102 -7.26 9.26 8.85
N PRO A 103 -8.28 9.68 9.63
CA PRO A 103 -9.29 8.77 10.14
C PRO A 103 -10.17 8.20 9.03
N ARG A 104 -10.57 6.93 9.17
CA ARG A 104 -11.29 6.16 8.14
C ARG A 104 -12.65 6.77 7.79
N GLU A 105 -13.33 7.36 8.76
CA GLU A 105 -14.63 8.02 8.61
C GLU A 105 -14.58 9.30 7.75
N ILE A 106 -13.39 9.90 7.58
CA ILE A 106 -13.17 11.05 6.69
C ILE A 106 -12.46 10.60 5.42
N PHE A 107 -11.41 9.80 5.55
CA PHE A 107 -10.54 9.35 4.46
C PHE A 107 -10.68 7.84 4.26
N SER A 108 -11.79 7.42 3.67
CA SER A 108 -12.14 6.00 3.47
C SER A 108 -11.43 5.34 2.28
N PHE A 109 -10.43 5.99 1.70
CA PHE A 109 -9.67 5.53 0.54
C PHE A 109 -8.24 5.12 0.93
N ASP A 110 -7.58 4.41 0.02
CA ASP A 110 -6.23 3.89 0.27
C ASP A 110 -5.18 4.98 0.07
N PHE A 111 -4.15 4.97 0.90
CA PHE A 111 -2.90 5.69 0.76
C PHE A 111 -1.84 4.72 0.25
N LEU A 112 -1.43 4.89 -1.00
CA LEU A 112 -0.35 4.15 -1.61
C LEU A 112 0.96 4.59 -0.96
N THR A 113 1.42 3.80 0.00
CA THR A 113 2.61 4.10 0.78
C THR A 113 3.83 3.46 0.16
N VAL A 114 4.93 4.20 0.13
CA VAL A 114 6.27 3.69 -0.15
C VAL A 114 7.18 3.86 1.08
N LEU A 115 8.35 3.23 1.04
CA LEU A 115 9.37 3.37 2.08
C LEU A 115 10.32 4.53 1.75
N GLY A 116 10.66 5.32 2.75
CA GLY A 116 11.69 6.35 2.68
C GLY A 116 12.98 5.96 3.41
N PRO A 117 14.06 6.75 3.27
CA PRO A 117 15.35 6.47 3.89
C PRO A 117 15.33 6.33 5.42
N VAL A 118 14.46 7.07 6.11
CA VAL A 118 14.35 7.01 7.56
C VAL A 118 13.70 5.71 8.04
N ASP A 119 12.79 5.14 7.24
CA ASP A 119 12.07 3.91 7.57
C ASP A 119 13.03 2.72 7.71
N TYR A 120 14.07 2.72 6.89
CA TYR A 120 15.18 1.75 6.90
C TYR A 120 16.05 1.77 8.16
N LYS A 121 15.90 2.77 9.03
CA LYS A 121 16.58 2.79 10.33
C LYS A 121 15.85 1.93 11.38
N GLY A 122 14.60 1.56 11.10
CA GLY A 122 13.75 0.76 11.98
C GLY A 122 13.41 -0.61 11.41
N ASP A 123 12.35 -1.21 11.94
CA ASP A 123 11.82 -2.50 11.55
C ASP A 123 10.75 -2.33 10.46
N LEU A 124 11.13 -2.61 9.21
CA LEU A 124 10.22 -2.53 8.05
C LEU A 124 9.05 -3.52 8.15
N GLU A 125 9.29 -4.68 8.77
CA GLU A 125 8.29 -5.72 8.97
C GLU A 125 7.10 -5.21 9.79
N THR A 126 7.33 -4.31 10.75
CA THR A 126 6.26 -3.64 11.49
C THR A 126 5.37 -2.79 10.57
N GLN A 127 5.92 -2.11 9.57
CA GLN A 127 5.13 -1.32 8.61
C GLN A 127 4.33 -2.23 7.66
N PHE A 128 4.90 -3.33 7.20
CA PHE A 128 4.17 -4.33 6.41
C PHE A 128 3.05 -4.99 7.21
N ASN A 129 3.28 -5.29 8.48
CA ASN A 129 2.23 -5.82 9.36
C ASN A 129 1.16 -4.78 9.70
N PHE A 130 1.53 -3.50 9.81
CA PHE A 130 0.56 -2.42 9.98
C PHE A 130 -0.41 -2.33 8.79
N HIS A 131 0.05 -2.51 7.55
CA HIS A 131 -0.82 -2.60 6.38
C HIS A 131 -1.89 -3.70 6.51
N GLN A 132 -1.58 -4.84 7.15
CA GLN A 132 -2.56 -5.90 7.39
C GLN A 132 -3.63 -5.51 8.43
N LEU A 133 -3.33 -4.56 9.31
CA LEU A 133 -4.24 -4.07 10.36
C LEU A 133 -5.04 -2.85 9.88
N GLU A 134 -4.41 -1.95 9.13
CA GLU A 134 -5.01 -0.78 8.51
C GLU A 134 -4.74 -0.82 7.00
N GLU A 135 -5.64 -1.47 6.26
CA GLU A 135 -5.52 -1.68 4.81
C GLU A 135 -5.32 -0.37 4.02
N ARG A 136 -5.83 0.76 4.53
CA ARG A 136 -5.67 2.06 3.89
C ARG A 136 -4.23 2.54 3.92
N PHE A 137 -3.41 2.09 4.86
CA PHE A 137 -1.96 2.24 4.77
C PHE A 137 -1.44 1.17 3.79
N HIS A 138 -1.63 1.40 2.49
CA HIS A 138 -1.40 0.39 1.47
C HIS A 138 0.10 0.24 1.21
N LEU A 139 0.72 -0.76 1.85
CA LEU A 139 2.12 -1.12 1.69
C LEU A 139 2.26 -2.66 1.69
N PRO A 140 1.85 -3.34 0.61
CA PRO A 140 1.89 -4.81 0.54
C PRO A 140 3.29 -5.38 0.30
N ALA A 141 4.19 -4.58 -0.31
CA ALA A 141 5.57 -4.93 -0.62
C ALA A 141 6.40 -3.66 -0.80
N LYS A 142 7.73 -3.80 -0.92
CA LYS A 142 8.64 -2.66 -1.18
C LYS A 142 8.36 -1.99 -2.53
N ASN A 143 8.11 -2.80 -3.55
CA ASN A 143 7.73 -2.35 -4.88
C ASN A 143 6.42 -3.04 -5.26
N TYR A 144 5.46 -2.28 -5.77
CA TYR A 144 4.18 -2.84 -6.22
C TYR A 144 3.53 -1.90 -7.23
N PHE A 145 2.53 -2.40 -7.95
CA PHE A 145 1.59 -1.57 -8.68
C PHE A 145 0.22 -1.69 -8.02
N TYR A 146 -0.54 -0.58 -8.03
CA TYR A 146 -1.85 -0.53 -7.41
C TYR A 146 -2.95 -0.66 -8.45
N GLY A 147 -3.91 -1.54 -8.16
CA GLY A 147 -5.12 -1.71 -8.97
C GLY A 147 -5.39 -3.13 -9.49
N CYS A 148 -4.75 -4.21 -9.01
CA CYS A 148 -5.17 -5.50 -9.55
C CYS A 148 -6.57 -5.93 -9.07
N SER A 149 -7.38 -6.34 -10.02
CA SER A 149 -8.27 -7.51 -9.91
C SER A 149 -7.93 -8.42 -11.08
N PHE A 150 -8.25 -9.71 -11.02
CA PHE A 150 -7.97 -10.69 -12.08
C PHE A 150 -8.16 -10.07 -13.49
N ASN A 151 -7.03 -9.90 -14.21
CA ASN A 151 -6.87 -9.31 -15.56
C ASN A 151 -6.90 -7.77 -15.73
N ASN A 152 -7.23 -6.96 -14.71
CA ASN A 152 -7.14 -5.49 -14.77
C ASN A 152 -6.13 -4.99 -13.74
N LYS A 153 -5.11 -4.24 -14.16
CA LYS A 153 -3.97 -3.82 -13.30
C LYS A 153 -4.05 -2.38 -12.80
N ASP A 154 -5.10 -1.66 -13.16
CA ASP A 154 -5.12 -0.19 -13.17
C ASP A 154 -6.41 0.37 -12.56
N VAL A 155 -6.36 1.63 -12.13
CA VAL A 155 -7.54 2.39 -11.73
C VAL A 155 -8.30 2.81 -13.00
N MET A 156 -9.56 2.39 -13.09
CA MET A 156 -10.41 2.69 -14.26
C MET A 156 -11.32 3.89 -13.98
N LEU A 157 -11.34 4.84 -14.91
CA LEU A 157 -12.28 5.97 -14.93
C LEU A 157 -13.53 5.63 -15.75
N SER A 158 -14.58 6.42 -15.60
CA SER A 158 -15.87 6.16 -16.26
C SER A 158 -15.85 6.30 -17.79
N ASP A 159 -14.84 6.98 -18.35
CA ASP A 159 -14.64 7.11 -19.81
C ASP A 159 -13.76 6.00 -20.40
N GLY A 160 -13.37 5.00 -19.59
CA GLY A 160 -12.47 3.93 -20.00
C GLY A 160 -10.99 4.28 -19.88
N THR A 161 -10.63 5.48 -19.40
CA THR A 161 -9.24 5.82 -19.10
C THR A 161 -8.71 4.89 -18.00
N SER A 162 -7.53 4.32 -18.25
CA SER A 162 -6.83 3.41 -17.34
C SER A 162 -5.60 4.12 -16.75
N ILE A 163 -5.46 4.10 -15.42
CA ILE A 163 -4.35 4.74 -14.70
C ILE A 163 -3.61 3.71 -13.86
N ARG A 164 -2.36 3.42 -14.20
CA ARG A 164 -1.46 2.58 -13.40
C ARG A 164 -0.65 3.41 -12.42
N PHE A 165 -0.72 3.08 -11.14
CA PHE A 165 0.19 3.59 -10.13
C PHE A 165 1.29 2.57 -9.86
N VAL A 166 2.54 2.98 -10.06
CA VAL A 166 3.73 2.18 -9.76
C VAL A 166 4.42 2.78 -8.55
N CYS A 167 4.48 2.01 -7.46
CA CYS A 167 5.04 2.42 -6.18
C CYS A 167 6.42 1.78 -6.03
N ILE A 168 7.44 2.62 -5.91
CA ILE A 168 8.85 2.21 -6.00
C ILE A 168 9.57 2.60 -4.73
N ASP A 169 10.23 1.64 -4.10
CA ASP A 169 11.20 1.89 -3.05
C ASP A 169 12.54 2.30 -3.68
N SER A 170 12.75 3.60 -3.76
CA SER A 170 13.97 4.16 -4.35
C SER A 170 15.18 4.10 -3.41
N THR A 171 14.99 3.80 -2.12
CA THR A 171 16.06 3.88 -1.11
C THR A 171 17.22 2.93 -1.43
N PRO A 172 16.99 1.63 -1.75
CA PRO A 172 18.05 0.72 -2.18
C PRO A 172 18.85 1.19 -3.40
N ILE A 173 18.21 1.92 -4.31
CA ILE A 173 18.81 2.37 -5.57
C ILE A 173 19.82 3.51 -5.30
N TYR A 174 19.46 4.48 -4.46
CA TYR A 174 20.26 5.69 -4.26
C TYR A 174 21.12 5.69 -2.98
N GLN A 175 20.79 4.86 -1.98
CA GLN A 175 21.44 4.87 -0.67
C GLN A 175 22.06 3.52 -0.31
N THR A 176 22.99 3.06 -1.16
CA THR A 176 23.75 1.81 -0.97
C THR A 176 24.53 1.77 0.35
N GLY A 177 24.81 2.92 0.98
CA GLY A 177 25.51 3.06 2.25
C GLY A 177 24.69 2.77 3.53
N LEU A 178 23.36 2.66 3.44
CA LEU A 178 22.52 2.20 4.56
C LEU A 178 22.78 0.72 4.91
N SER A 179 23.50 0.00 4.04
CA SER A 179 23.95 -1.39 4.21
C SER A 179 25.04 -1.62 5.27
N LYS A 180 25.52 -0.58 5.95
CA LYS A 180 26.53 -0.74 7.02
C LYS A 180 25.98 -1.38 8.29
N ASN A 181 24.67 -1.38 8.49
CA ASN A 181 24.02 -2.29 9.42
C ASN A 181 23.89 -3.66 8.75
N LEU A 182 24.54 -4.67 9.32
CA LEU A 182 24.73 -6.06 8.82
C LEU A 182 23.45 -6.81 8.37
N ILE A 183 22.26 -6.21 8.52
CA ILE A 183 20.96 -6.86 8.33
C ILE A 183 20.36 -6.55 6.93
N LEU A 184 20.77 -5.48 6.25
CA LEU A 184 20.22 -5.10 4.93
C LEU A 184 21.35 -4.72 3.96
N LYS A 185 22.15 -5.69 3.52
CA LYS A 185 23.06 -5.48 2.38
C LYS A 185 22.26 -5.48 1.09
N VAL A 186 21.93 -4.30 0.59
CA VAL A 186 21.44 -4.14 -0.78
C VAL A 186 22.57 -4.49 -1.74
N THR A 187 22.37 -5.53 -2.53
CA THR A 187 23.32 -6.02 -3.53
C THR A 187 23.07 -5.34 -4.88
N SER A 188 24.11 -5.24 -5.72
CA SER A 188 23.94 -4.78 -7.11
C SER A 188 22.94 -5.64 -7.90
N LYS A 189 22.82 -6.92 -7.51
CA LYS A 189 21.81 -7.83 -8.06
C LYS A 189 20.39 -7.40 -7.71
N GLU A 190 20.10 -7.07 -6.45
CA GLU A 190 18.77 -6.60 -6.05
C GLU A 190 18.37 -5.29 -6.73
N ILE A 191 19.34 -4.39 -6.96
CA ILE A 191 19.10 -3.16 -7.73
C ILE A 191 18.76 -3.49 -9.19
N SER A 192 19.52 -4.39 -9.82
CA SER A 192 19.26 -4.85 -11.19
C SER A 192 17.89 -5.53 -11.28
N ASP A 193 17.61 -6.48 -10.39
CA ASP A 193 16.34 -7.20 -10.34
C ASP A 193 15.16 -6.22 -10.18
N GLN A 194 15.32 -5.16 -9.37
CA GLN A 194 14.30 -4.11 -9.22
C GLN A 194 14.10 -3.32 -10.51
N ILE A 195 15.18 -2.91 -11.20
CA ILE A 195 15.08 -2.19 -12.47
C ILE A 195 14.40 -3.07 -13.53
N ASP A 196 14.80 -4.33 -13.67
CA ASP A 196 14.24 -5.27 -14.65
C ASP A 196 12.74 -5.49 -14.43
N ILE A 197 12.32 -5.60 -13.15
CA ILE A 197 10.90 -5.71 -12.79
C ILE A 197 10.13 -4.44 -13.16
N LEU A 198 10.71 -3.26 -12.92
CA LEU A 198 10.08 -1.98 -13.24
C LEU A 198 9.93 -1.80 -14.75
N GLU A 199 10.96 -2.10 -15.53
CA GLU A 199 10.91 -2.09 -16.99
C GLU A 199 9.81 -3.03 -17.49
N SER A 200 9.75 -4.26 -16.94
CA SER A 200 8.67 -5.20 -17.26
C SER A 200 7.28 -4.66 -16.94
N TRP A 201 7.09 -3.95 -15.82
CA TRP A 201 5.80 -3.36 -15.47
C TRP A 201 5.39 -2.22 -16.40
N LEU A 202 6.36 -1.44 -16.87
CA LEU A 202 6.15 -0.34 -17.80
C LEU A 202 5.88 -0.85 -19.22
N ASP A 203 6.59 -1.87 -19.69
CA ASP A 203 6.36 -2.45 -21.02
C ASP A 203 4.99 -3.10 -21.13
N ASN A 204 4.51 -3.71 -20.04
CA ASN A 204 3.18 -4.32 -19.96
C ASN A 204 2.07 -3.31 -19.60
N SER A 205 2.30 -2.01 -19.77
CA SER A 205 1.30 -0.94 -19.55
C SER A 205 0.63 -0.42 -20.82
N ARG A 206 0.98 -0.99 -21.98
CA ARG A 206 0.43 -0.65 -23.30
C ARG A 206 -0.86 -1.38 -23.62
#